data_AF-A0A225VCV1-F1
#
_entry.id   AF-A0A225VCV1-F1
#
_cell.length_a   1.000
_cell.length_b   1.000
_cell.length_c   1.000
_cell.angle_alpha   90.00
_cell.angle_beta   90.00
_cell.angle_gamma   90.00
#
_symmetry.space_group_name_H-M   'P 1'
#
loop_
_entity.id
_entity.type
_entity.pdbx_description
1 polymer ?
#
loop_
_entity_poly.entity_id
_entity_poly.type
_entity_poly.pdbx_seq_one_letter_code
_entity_poly.pdbx_strand_id
1 'polypeptide(L)'
;MPPKKESTPQPKLREPYERHSYGDLRHELSVRRIRLPRSNSDRLSNRGGFIKLLRNWDDGAAPPPAKRARTQTSNKNQKKRTQKANKNQTPMNSTRVVRARRGCRFRLINVLLSPDFNGRWGEMVTRGGKMDVNRLWLDVHAAFMAQNSMLDTLHFQDALFVNVTPDVILGHSAARLLQMWIEIVAMYRNAVAQAKNAATRRANAHSFFDFCAGRLDLLYLHMAMLLEPKLYGIIMSDKLRAAETINRTK
;
A
#
# COMPACT_ATOMS: atom_id res chain seq x y z
N MET A 1 -48.61 -2.81 -16.17
CA MET A 1 -47.23 -2.61 -16.66
C MET A 1 -46.27 -3.29 -15.69
N PRO A 2 -45.48 -4.29 -16.11
CA PRO A 2 -44.52 -4.95 -15.23
C PRO A 2 -43.26 -4.07 -15.04
N PRO A 3 -42.63 -4.07 -13.85
CA PRO A 3 -41.43 -3.30 -13.57
C PRO A 3 -40.20 -3.90 -14.27
N LYS A 4 -39.31 -3.02 -14.72
CA LYS A 4 -38.05 -3.33 -15.42
C LYS A 4 -37.14 -4.20 -14.55
N LYS A 5 -36.66 -5.28 -15.16
CA LYS A 5 -35.66 -6.22 -14.63
C LYS A 5 -34.43 -5.50 -14.10
N GLU A 6 -34.08 -5.82 -12.86
CA GLU A 6 -32.79 -5.56 -12.25
C GLU A 6 -31.67 -6.07 -13.18
N SER A 7 -30.74 -5.18 -13.52
CA SER A 7 -29.55 -5.52 -14.28
C SER A 7 -28.63 -6.38 -13.40
N THR A 8 -28.52 -7.64 -13.81
CA THR A 8 -27.59 -8.71 -13.44
C THR A 8 -26.32 -8.25 -12.68
N PRO A 9 -26.01 -8.83 -11.50
CA PRO A 9 -24.74 -8.59 -10.83
C PRO A 9 -23.61 -9.25 -11.62
N GLN A 10 -22.52 -8.51 -11.84
CA GLN A 10 -21.31 -9.02 -12.47
C GLN A 10 -20.77 -10.28 -11.77
N PRO A 11 -20.08 -11.17 -12.51
CA PRO A 11 -19.79 -12.52 -12.04
C PRO A 11 -18.92 -12.48 -10.80
N LYS A 12 -19.46 -12.99 -9.68
CA LYS A 12 -18.72 -13.36 -8.48
C LYS A 12 -17.55 -14.26 -8.90
N LEU A 13 -16.30 -13.90 -8.57
CA LEU A 13 -15.19 -14.85 -8.69
C LEU A 13 -15.55 -16.14 -7.93
N ARG A 14 -15.40 -17.30 -8.57
CA ARG A 14 -15.64 -18.60 -7.93
C ARG A 14 -14.34 -19.40 -7.90
N GLU A 15 -14.32 -20.46 -7.10
CA GLU A 15 -13.20 -21.39 -7.09
C GLU A 15 -12.86 -21.91 -8.50
N PRO A 16 -11.57 -22.15 -8.81
CA PRO A 16 -10.41 -22.05 -7.92
C PRO A 16 -9.78 -20.65 -7.88
N TYR A 17 -9.70 -20.07 -6.69
CA TYR A 17 -9.13 -18.74 -6.43
C TYR A 17 -7.63 -18.64 -6.78
N GLU A 18 -6.94 -19.77 -6.88
CA GLU A 18 -5.56 -19.91 -7.31
C GLU A 18 -5.30 -19.50 -8.77
N ARG A 19 -6.34 -19.26 -9.57
CA ARG A 19 -6.18 -18.79 -10.96
C ARG A 19 -6.26 -17.27 -11.09
N HIS A 20 -6.68 -16.59 -10.03
CA HIS A 20 -6.97 -15.17 -10.06
C HIS A 20 -5.81 -14.33 -9.53
N SER A 21 -5.62 -13.14 -10.09
CA SER A 21 -4.57 -12.23 -9.64
C SER A 21 -4.87 -11.72 -8.22
N TYR A 22 -3.85 -11.22 -7.52
CA TYR A 22 -4.07 -10.61 -6.21
C TYR A 22 -5.05 -9.42 -6.32
N GLY A 23 -4.97 -8.65 -7.41
CA GLY A 23 -5.95 -7.63 -7.78
C GLY A 23 -7.39 -8.13 -7.89
N ASP A 24 -7.62 -9.26 -8.57
CA ASP A 24 -8.96 -9.85 -8.73
C ASP A 24 -9.52 -10.37 -7.40
N LEU A 25 -8.68 -11.05 -6.61
CA LEU A 25 -9.05 -11.55 -5.28
C LEU A 25 -9.40 -10.40 -4.32
N ARG A 26 -8.63 -9.30 -4.41
CA ARG A 26 -8.89 -8.08 -3.66
C ARG A 26 -10.18 -7.40 -4.10
N HIS A 27 -10.44 -7.34 -5.41
CA HIS A 27 -11.68 -6.80 -5.95
C HIS A 27 -12.89 -7.59 -5.43
N GLU A 28 -12.80 -8.92 -5.43
CA GLU A 28 -13.87 -9.79 -4.94
C GLU A 28 -14.14 -9.60 -3.43
N LEU A 29 -13.09 -9.52 -2.61
CA LEU A 29 -13.22 -9.22 -1.17
C LEU A 29 -13.94 -7.88 -0.93
N SER A 30 -13.71 -6.89 -1.81
CA SER A 30 -14.35 -5.58 -1.77
C SER A 30 -15.83 -5.65 -2.16
N VAL A 31 -16.15 -6.29 -3.29
CA VAL A 31 -17.52 -6.50 -3.76
C VAL A 31 -18.36 -7.23 -2.71
N ARG A 32 -17.76 -8.20 -2.02
CA ARG A 32 -18.40 -8.99 -0.94
C ARG A 32 -18.35 -8.33 0.44
N ARG A 33 -17.73 -7.16 0.58
CA ARG A 33 -17.57 -6.42 1.84
C ARG A 33 -16.98 -7.27 2.98
N ILE A 34 -16.02 -8.13 2.66
CA ILE A 34 -15.39 -9.04 3.62
C ILE A 34 -14.44 -8.24 4.52
N ARG A 35 -14.64 -8.31 5.84
CA ARG A 35 -13.81 -7.59 6.82
C ARG A 35 -12.46 -8.30 7.00
N LEU A 36 -11.36 -7.56 6.79
CA LEU A 36 -10.02 -8.08 7.01
C LEU A 36 -9.70 -8.16 8.53
N PRO A 37 -9.22 -9.30 9.04
CA PRO A 37 -8.82 -9.44 10.44
C PRO A 37 -7.70 -8.45 10.81
N ARG A 38 -7.82 -7.84 12.00
CA ARG A 38 -6.84 -6.93 12.61
C ARG A 38 -5.95 -7.61 13.66
N SER A 39 -6.01 -8.94 13.78
CA SER A 39 -5.38 -9.67 14.88
C SER A 39 -3.91 -10.00 14.60
N ASN A 40 -3.07 -9.78 15.62
CA ASN A 40 -1.61 -9.89 15.57
C ASN A 40 -1.07 -11.29 15.18
N SER A 41 -1.89 -12.34 15.23
CA SER A 41 -1.47 -13.72 14.97
C SER A 41 -1.70 -14.21 13.54
N ASP A 42 -2.48 -13.48 12.72
CA ASP A 42 -2.85 -13.93 11.36
C ASP A 42 -2.78 -12.74 10.40
N ARG A 43 -1.56 -12.22 10.18
CA ARG A 43 -1.26 -11.12 9.25
C ARG A 43 -1.49 -11.59 7.80
N LEU A 44 -2.73 -11.46 7.31
CA LEU A 44 -3.10 -11.85 5.95
C LEU A 44 -2.67 -10.76 4.94
N SER A 45 -1.37 -10.74 4.62
CA SER A 45 -0.76 -9.84 3.63
C SER A 45 -0.38 -10.53 2.33
N ASN A 46 -0.68 -11.83 2.19
CA ASN A 46 -0.28 -12.64 1.06
C ASN A 46 -1.50 -13.16 0.29
N ARG A 47 -1.28 -13.46 -0.99
CA ARG A 47 -2.31 -14.00 -1.89
C ARG A 47 -3.05 -15.21 -1.31
N GLY A 48 -2.33 -16.10 -0.61
CA GLY A 48 -2.92 -17.27 0.06
C GLY A 48 -3.91 -16.89 1.16
N GLY A 49 -3.67 -15.81 1.89
CA GLY A 49 -4.57 -15.32 2.92
C GLY A 49 -5.90 -14.78 2.38
N PHE A 50 -5.87 -14.15 1.19
CA PHE A 50 -7.09 -13.67 0.53
C PHE A 50 -7.90 -14.82 -0.05
N ILE A 51 -7.23 -15.83 -0.62
CA ILE A 51 -7.86 -17.07 -1.05
C ILE A 51 -8.57 -17.75 0.13
N LYS A 52 -7.89 -17.86 1.27
CA LYS A 52 -8.46 -18.45 2.50
C LYS A 52 -9.67 -17.66 3.00
N LEU A 53 -9.64 -16.33 2.94
CA LEU A 53 -10.78 -15.48 3.34
C LEU A 53 -11.99 -15.66 2.41
N LEU A 54 -11.76 -15.73 1.09
CA LEU A 54 -12.83 -15.94 0.12
C LEU A 54 -13.45 -17.34 0.28
N ARG A 55 -12.62 -18.37 0.49
CA ARG A 55 -13.07 -19.74 0.83
C ARG A 55 -13.92 -19.77 2.10
N ASN A 56 -13.38 -19.23 3.20
CA ASN A 56 -14.11 -19.20 4.48
C ASN A 56 -15.46 -18.47 4.37
N TRP A 57 -15.54 -17.43 3.53
CA TRP A 57 -16.78 -16.71 3.30
C TRP A 57 -17.77 -17.51 2.43
N ASP A 58 -17.30 -18.20 1.40
CA ASP A 58 -18.13 -19.10 0.59
C ASP A 58 -18.65 -20.30 1.37
N ASP A 59 -17.81 -20.86 2.24
CA ASP A 59 -18.15 -21.99 3.12
C ASP A 59 -19.07 -21.59 4.29
N GLY A 60 -19.46 -20.31 4.39
CA GLY A 60 -20.35 -19.81 5.45
C GLY A 60 -19.72 -19.77 6.84
N ALA A 61 -18.40 -19.97 6.95
CA ALA A 61 -17.69 -19.97 8.22
C ALA A 61 -17.48 -18.52 8.70
N ALA A 62 -18.36 -18.05 9.59
CA ALA A 62 -18.10 -16.85 10.37
C ALA A 62 -16.73 -16.98 11.08
N PRO A 63 -15.83 -15.97 11.00
CA PRO A 63 -14.55 -16.06 11.68
C PRO A 63 -14.78 -16.22 13.19
N PRO A 64 -14.05 -17.12 13.86
CA PRO A 64 -14.31 -17.42 15.27
C PRO A 64 -14.12 -16.16 16.13
N PRO A 65 -14.97 -15.93 17.15
CA PRO A 65 -14.80 -14.80 18.05
C PRO A 65 -13.48 -14.93 18.79
N ALA A 66 -12.65 -13.89 18.71
CA ALA A 66 -11.38 -13.81 19.41
C ALA A 66 -11.60 -13.97 20.92
N LYS A 67 -11.10 -15.08 21.48
CA LYS A 67 -11.11 -15.35 22.92
C LYS A 67 -10.26 -14.28 23.62
N ARG A 68 -10.92 -13.45 24.44
CA ARG A 68 -10.27 -12.48 25.34
C ARG A 68 -9.46 -13.23 26.41
N ALA A 69 -8.13 -13.23 26.29
CA ALA A 69 -7.26 -13.58 27.39
C ALA A 69 -7.20 -12.40 28.37
N ARG A 70 -7.72 -12.63 29.57
CA ARG A 70 -7.76 -11.72 30.71
C ARG A 70 -6.46 -11.89 31.48
N THR A 71 -5.49 -10.99 31.29
CA THR A 71 -4.27 -10.98 32.09
C THR A 71 -4.39 -9.93 33.18
N GLN A 72 -4.31 -10.40 34.42
CA GLN A 72 -4.40 -9.62 35.63
C GLN A 72 -3.22 -8.68 35.77
N THR A 73 -3.54 -7.44 36.14
CA THR A 73 -2.64 -6.38 36.57
C THR A 73 -1.96 -6.75 37.89
N SER A 74 -0.62 -6.75 37.91
CA SER A 74 0.15 -6.65 39.15
C SER A 74 0.90 -5.32 39.18
N ASN A 75 0.49 -4.45 40.09
CA ASN A 75 1.19 -3.23 40.50
C ASN A 75 2.60 -3.54 41.01
N LYS A 76 3.57 -2.69 40.65
CA LYS A 76 4.66 -2.29 41.56
C LYS A 76 5.37 -1.00 41.09
N ASN A 77 5.13 0.04 41.88
CA ASN A 77 6.03 1.11 42.36
C ASN A 77 6.85 1.96 41.38
N GLN A 78 6.33 3.18 41.22
CA GLN A 78 7.01 4.48 41.37
C GLN A 78 8.50 4.49 41.76
N LYS A 79 9.28 5.30 41.03
CA LYS A 79 10.12 6.33 41.66
C LYS A 79 10.32 7.55 40.75
N LYS A 80 9.93 8.71 41.30
CA LYS A 80 10.13 10.07 40.81
C LYS A 80 11.62 10.36 40.54
N ARG A 81 11.91 11.12 39.47
CA ARG A 81 12.97 12.13 39.51
C ARG A 81 12.59 13.31 38.62
N THR A 82 12.25 14.40 39.28
CA THR A 82 12.06 15.76 38.75
C THR A 82 13.39 16.34 38.30
N GLN A 83 13.45 16.90 37.09
CA GLN A 83 14.35 18.01 36.74
C GLN A 83 13.65 19.00 35.81
N LYS A 84 14.07 20.25 35.95
CA LYS A 84 13.34 21.49 35.76
C LYS A 84 13.18 21.92 34.30
N ALA A 85 12.22 22.81 34.13
CA ALA A 85 11.81 23.48 32.90
C ALA A 85 12.95 24.16 32.13
N ASN A 86 12.89 24.08 30.80
CA ASN A 86 13.23 25.22 29.96
C ASN A 86 12.12 25.41 28.91
N LYS A 87 11.58 26.63 28.87
CA LYS A 87 10.46 27.06 28.05
C LYS A 87 10.88 27.19 26.57
N ASN A 88 9.90 27.01 25.68
CA ASN A 88 9.91 27.25 24.23
C ASN A 88 10.27 26.08 23.33
N GLN A 89 9.49 25.00 23.35
CA GLN A 89 9.29 24.16 22.15
C GLN A 89 7.85 23.64 22.12
N THR A 90 7.06 24.06 21.13
CA THR A 90 5.84 23.38 20.69
C THR A 90 6.24 22.21 19.78
N PRO A 91 6.21 20.93 20.22
CA PRO A 91 6.72 19.81 19.41
C PRO A 91 5.61 19.01 18.72
N MET A 92 4.34 19.20 19.11
CA MET A 92 3.24 18.31 18.70
C MET A 92 2.79 18.51 17.25
N ASN A 93 2.87 19.72 16.70
CA ASN A 93 2.46 19.96 15.31
C ASN A 93 3.48 19.43 14.31
N SER A 94 4.79 19.52 14.61
CA SER A 94 5.83 19.03 13.71
C SER A 94 5.77 17.51 13.54
N THR A 95 5.60 16.75 14.63
CA THR A 95 5.49 15.28 14.54
C THR A 95 4.21 14.84 13.84
N ARG A 96 3.07 15.53 14.04
CA ARG A 96 1.81 15.23 13.35
C ARG A 96 1.91 15.52 11.85
N VAL A 97 2.53 16.63 11.46
CA VAL A 97 2.82 16.97 10.05
C VAL A 97 3.80 15.97 9.43
N VAL A 98 4.84 15.55 10.15
CA VAL A 98 5.80 14.54 9.69
C VAL A 98 5.14 13.16 9.53
N ARG A 99 4.24 12.75 10.44
CA ARG A 99 3.48 11.50 10.32
C ARG A 99 2.46 11.56 9.17
N ALA A 100 1.72 12.66 9.05
CA ALA A 100 0.80 12.89 7.93
C ALA A 100 1.51 12.90 6.57
N ARG A 101 2.68 13.55 6.48
CA ARG A 101 3.51 13.55 5.26
C ARG A 101 4.01 12.17 4.86
N ARG A 102 4.22 11.26 5.82
CA ARG A 102 4.59 9.87 5.54
C ARG A 102 3.41 9.10 4.94
N GLY A 103 2.19 9.34 5.41
CA GLY A 103 0.97 8.67 4.94
C GLY A 103 0.69 8.86 3.45
N CYS A 104 0.98 10.03 2.88
CA CYS A 104 0.65 10.35 1.48
C CYS A 104 1.26 9.37 0.47
N ARG A 105 2.51 8.92 0.68
CA ARG A 105 3.17 7.99 -0.24
C ARG A 105 2.52 6.61 -0.20
N PHE A 106 2.14 6.14 0.99
CA PHE A 106 1.41 4.88 1.16
C PHE A 106 0.01 4.95 0.58
N ARG A 107 -0.69 6.06 0.80
CA ARG A 107 -2.00 6.31 0.21
C ARG A 107 -1.93 6.32 -1.32
N LEU A 108 -0.93 6.98 -1.90
CA LEU A 108 -0.71 6.97 -3.34
C LEU A 108 -0.47 5.54 -3.85
N ILE A 109 0.39 4.77 -3.19
CA ILE A 109 0.62 3.35 -3.52
C ILE A 109 -0.70 2.57 -3.40
N ASN A 110 -1.51 2.83 -2.37
CA ASN A 110 -2.81 2.17 -2.19
C ASN A 110 -3.78 2.46 -3.34
N VAL A 111 -3.85 3.72 -3.78
CA VAL A 111 -4.66 4.12 -4.95
C VAL A 111 -4.20 3.37 -6.18
N LEU A 112 -2.90 3.37 -6.48
CA LEU A 112 -2.37 2.74 -7.69
C LEU A 112 -2.52 1.21 -7.69
N LEU A 113 -2.52 0.59 -6.52
CA LEU A 113 -2.76 -0.85 -6.35
C LEU A 113 -4.25 -1.20 -6.22
N SER A 114 -5.16 -0.22 -6.23
CA SER A 114 -6.58 -0.51 -6.15
C SER A 114 -7.06 -1.18 -7.45
N PRO A 115 -8.16 -1.94 -7.40
CA PRO A 115 -8.73 -2.56 -8.60
C PRO A 115 -9.03 -1.57 -9.72
N ASP A 116 -9.33 -0.33 -9.40
CA ASP A 116 -9.69 0.70 -10.38
C ASP A 116 -8.46 1.19 -11.19
N PHE A 117 -7.24 0.99 -10.65
CA PHE A 117 -6.01 1.55 -11.22
C PHE A 117 -4.96 0.50 -11.59
N ASN A 118 -4.92 -0.67 -10.94
CA ASN A 118 -3.86 -1.66 -11.17
C ASN A 118 -3.77 -2.15 -12.63
N GLY A 119 -4.91 -2.26 -13.34
CA GLY A 119 -4.96 -2.60 -14.76
C GLY A 119 -4.57 -1.46 -15.70
N ARG A 120 -4.48 -0.23 -15.19
CA ARG A 120 -4.29 1.01 -15.96
C ARG A 120 -2.86 1.53 -15.92
N TRP A 121 -1.91 0.79 -15.35
CA TRP A 121 -0.52 1.25 -15.25
C TRP A 121 0.13 1.49 -16.62
N GLY A 122 -0.37 0.86 -17.69
CA GLY A 122 0.03 1.14 -19.06
C GLY A 122 -0.30 2.57 -19.52
N GLU A 123 -1.33 3.20 -18.94
CA GLU A 123 -1.71 4.60 -19.24
C GLU A 123 -0.78 5.61 -18.57
N MET A 124 0.11 5.20 -17.65
CA MET A 124 1.00 6.14 -16.93
C MET A 124 2.02 6.83 -17.85
N VAL A 125 2.40 6.16 -18.94
CA VAL A 125 3.37 6.66 -19.91
C VAL A 125 2.62 7.17 -21.14
N THR A 126 2.82 8.45 -21.48
CA THR A 126 2.20 9.05 -22.66
C THR A 126 2.91 8.59 -23.93
N ARG A 127 2.25 8.81 -25.07
CA ARG A 127 2.83 8.56 -26.40
C ARG A 127 4.09 9.42 -26.54
N GLY A 128 5.26 8.78 -26.56
CA GLY A 128 6.57 9.45 -26.50
C GLY A 128 7.44 9.08 -25.30
N GLY A 129 6.97 8.19 -24.40
CA GLY A 129 7.80 7.66 -23.32
C GLY A 129 7.95 8.60 -22.13
N LYS A 130 7.17 9.68 -22.08
CA LYS A 130 7.19 10.67 -20.99
C LYS A 130 6.06 10.39 -20.01
N MET A 131 6.30 10.65 -18.73
CA MET A 131 5.24 10.68 -17.72
C MET A 131 4.81 12.13 -17.52
N ASP A 132 3.61 12.45 -17.98
CA ASP A 132 2.98 13.75 -17.83
C ASP A 132 1.59 13.58 -17.19
N VAL A 133 1.05 14.66 -16.64
CA VAL A 133 -0.31 14.64 -16.09
C VAL A 133 -1.29 14.36 -17.23
N ASN A 134 -2.02 13.25 -17.11
CA ASN A 134 -3.01 12.78 -18.06
C ASN A 134 -4.30 12.38 -17.34
N ARG A 135 -5.26 11.79 -18.05
CA ARG A 135 -6.55 11.41 -17.46
C ARG A 135 -6.40 10.45 -16.28
N LEU A 136 -5.49 9.47 -16.37
CA LEU A 136 -5.18 8.57 -15.26
C LEU A 136 -4.80 9.35 -14.00
N TRP A 137 -3.89 10.33 -14.11
CA TRP A 137 -3.43 11.10 -12.95
C TRP A 137 -4.51 12.02 -12.36
N LEU A 138 -5.47 12.48 -13.17
CA LEU A 138 -6.66 13.19 -12.67
C LEU A 138 -7.59 12.25 -11.90
N ASP A 139 -7.81 11.04 -12.40
CA ASP A 139 -8.61 10.02 -11.72
C ASP A 139 -7.93 9.55 -10.41
N VAL A 140 -6.60 9.34 -10.44
CA VAL A 140 -5.77 9.01 -9.27
C VAL A 140 -5.88 10.11 -8.22
N HIS A 141 -5.83 11.38 -8.64
CA HIS A 141 -6.02 12.51 -7.73
C HIS A 141 -7.40 12.52 -7.08
N ALA A 142 -8.47 12.28 -7.85
CA ALA A 142 -9.82 12.19 -7.31
C ALA A 142 -9.95 11.06 -6.28
N ALA A 143 -9.44 9.86 -6.59
CA ALA A 143 -9.42 8.74 -5.66
C ALA A 143 -8.55 9.01 -4.42
N PHE A 144 -7.41 9.68 -4.60
CA PHE A 144 -6.53 10.07 -3.51
C PHE A 144 -7.22 11.03 -2.54
N MET A 145 -8.01 12.00 -3.02
CA MET A 145 -8.70 12.96 -2.16
C MET A 145 -9.97 12.41 -1.50
N ALA A 146 -10.52 11.31 -2.00
CA ALA A 146 -11.76 10.72 -1.49
C ALA A 146 -11.53 9.89 -0.22
N GLN A 147 -12.39 10.01 0.79
CA GLN A 147 -12.38 9.08 1.92
C GLN A 147 -12.81 7.69 1.44
N ASN A 148 -11.96 6.69 1.66
CA ASN A 148 -12.22 5.33 1.21
C ASN A 148 -11.48 4.36 2.12
N SER A 149 -12.22 3.53 2.84
CA SER A 149 -11.65 2.63 3.84
C SER A 149 -10.55 1.72 3.28
N MET A 150 -10.59 1.38 1.98
CA MET A 150 -9.53 0.58 1.36
C MET A 150 -8.23 1.35 1.16
N LEU A 151 -8.32 2.66 0.90
CA LEU A 151 -7.18 3.54 0.67
C LEU A 151 -6.63 4.07 2.00
N ASP A 152 -7.51 4.24 2.98
CA ASP A 152 -7.24 4.73 4.32
C ASP A 152 -6.46 3.71 5.17
N THR A 153 -6.54 2.43 4.83
CA THR A 153 -5.82 1.35 5.52
C THR A 153 -4.63 0.84 4.73
N LEU A 154 -3.55 0.48 5.44
CA LEU A 154 -2.44 -0.26 4.84
C LEU A 154 -2.88 -1.66 4.40
N HIS A 155 -2.42 -2.09 3.23
CA HIS A 155 -2.62 -3.43 2.70
C HIS A 155 -1.81 -4.48 3.45
N PHE A 156 -0.64 -4.08 3.97
CA PHE A 156 0.27 -4.95 4.69
C PHE A 156 0.31 -4.51 6.15
N GLN A 157 -0.18 -5.39 7.02
CA GLN A 157 -0.18 -5.17 8.47
C GLN A 157 1.13 -5.70 9.05
N ASP A 158 2.21 -4.92 8.91
CA ASP A 158 3.52 -5.21 9.50
C ASP A 158 3.86 -4.22 10.62
N ALA A 159 4.60 -4.68 11.63
CA ALA A 159 5.04 -3.85 12.76
C ALA A 159 5.87 -2.64 12.30
N LEU A 160 6.58 -2.77 11.17
CA LEU A 160 7.34 -1.68 10.56
C LEU A 160 6.45 -0.51 10.10
N PHE A 161 5.15 -0.73 9.86
CA PHE A 161 4.24 0.28 9.35
C PHE A 161 3.25 0.84 10.40
N VAL A 162 3.36 0.45 11.67
CA VAL A 162 2.39 0.81 12.74
C VAL A 162 2.15 2.31 12.91
N ASN A 163 3.14 3.14 12.54
CA ASN A 163 3.08 4.60 12.66
C ASN A 163 2.72 5.31 11.35
N VAL A 164 2.27 4.58 10.33
CA VAL A 164 1.85 5.12 9.03
C VAL A 164 0.34 5.22 9.01
N THR A 165 -0.16 6.41 8.67
CA THR A 165 -1.59 6.77 8.69
C THR A 165 -2.04 7.25 7.30
N PRO A 166 -2.40 6.35 6.36
CA PRO A 166 -2.87 6.71 5.02
C PRO A 166 -4.24 7.40 5.01
N ASP A 167 -4.99 7.29 6.11
CA ASP A 167 -6.28 7.93 6.37
C ASP A 167 -6.19 9.44 6.56
N VAL A 168 -5.00 9.96 6.92
CA VAL A 168 -4.76 11.40 7.02
C VAL A 168 -4.46 11.96 5.63
N ILE A 169 -5.49 12.47 4.95
CA ILE A 169 -5.40 13.00 3.59
C ILE A 169 -4.81 14.43 3.63
N LEU A 170 -3.67 14.62 2.95
CA LEU A 170 -3.11 15.95 2.68
C LEU A 170 -3.35 16.34 1.23
N GLY A 171 -3.79 17.58 1.00
CA GLY A 171 -4.04 18.08 -0.35
C GLY A 171 -2.78 18.07 -1.23
N HIS A 172 -2.83 17.34 -2.34
CA HIS A 172 -1.80 17.32 -3.37
C HIS A 172 -2.47 17.51 -4.73
N SER A 173 -1.80 18.21 -5.66
CA SER A 173 -2.25 18.24 -7.05
C SER A 173 -1.93 16.93 -7.76
N ALA A 174 -2.63 16.63 -8.86
CA ALA A 174 -2.31 15.48 -9.73
C ALA A 174 -0.84 15.50 -10.19
N ALA A 175 -0.32 16.67 -10.54
CA ALA A 175 1.10 16.86 -10.89
C ALA A 175 2.04 16.48 -9.74
N ARG A 176 1.69 16.83 -8.49
CA ARG A 176 2.51 16.47 -7.33
C ARG A 176 2.47 14.97 -7.06
N LEU A 177 1.31 14.32 -7.22
CA LEU A 177 1.17 12.87 -7.07
C LEU A 177 1.98 12.10 -8.12
N LEU A 178 1.95 12.56 -9.37
CA LEU A 178 2.81 12.02 -10.43
C LEU A 178 4.30 12.14 -10.06
N GLN A 179 4.73 13.34 -9.64
CA GLN A 179 6.12 13.55 -9.24
C GLN A 179 6.53 12.63 -8.08
N MET A 180 5.68 12.49 -7.07
CA MET A 180 5.91 11.56 -5.95
C MET A 180 6.05 10.12 -6.43
N TRP A 181 5.24 9.69 -7.39
CA TRP A 181 5.34 8.35 -7.97
C TRP A 181 6.65 8.14 -8.74
N ILE A 182 7.06 9.09 -9.58
CA ILE A 182 8.35 9.04 -10.28
C ILE A 182 9.51 8.89 -9.28
N GLU A 183 9.50 9.69 -8.21
CA GLU A 183 10.50 9.58 -7.14
C GLU A 183 10.51 8.18 -6.50
N ILE A 184 9.33 7.63 -6.18
CA ILE A 184 9.19 6.29 -5.59
C ILE A 184 9.75 5.22 -6.53
N VAL A 185 9.36 5.24 -7.81
CA VAL A 185 9.78 4.25 -8.82
C VAL A 185 11.30 4.32 -9.03
N ALA A 186 11.86 5.50 -9.23
CA ALA A 186 13.31 5.66 -9.44
C ALA A 186 14.12 5.11 -8.27
N MET A 187 13.72 5.44 -7.03
CA MET A 187 14.39 4.92 -5.83
C MET A 187 14.21 3.42 -5.67
N TYR A 188 13.01 2.89 -5.93
CA TYR A 188 12.72 1.46 -5.85
C TYR A 188 13.57 0.66 -6.85
N ARG A 189 13.68 1.13 -8.09
CA ARG A 189 14.53 0.50 -9.13
C ARG A 189 15.99 0.47 -8.72
N ASN A 190 16.49 1.56 -8.14
CA ASN A 190 17.85 1.62 -7.62
C ASN A 190 18.06 0.61 -6.49
N ALA A 191 17.13 0.54 -5.53
CA ALA A 191 17.18 -0.43 -4.43
C ALA A 191 17.21 -1.88 -4.96
N VAL A 192 16.37 -2.21 -5.94
CA VAL A 192 16.35 -3.54 -6.58
C VAL A 192 17.64 -3.85 -7.32
N ALA A 193 18.22 -2.88 -8.05
CA ALA A 193 19.50 -3.07 -8.72
C ALA A 193 20.64 -3.34 -7.72
N GLN A 194 20.69 -2.59 -6.62
CA GLN A 194 21.68 -2.80 -5.56
C GLN A 194 21.51 -4.15 -4.88
N ALA A 195 20.28 -4.54 -4.56
CA ALA A 195 19.98 -5.84 -3.96
C ALA A 195 20.42 -7.01 -4.87
N LYS A 196 20.14 -6.92 -6.17
CA LYS A 196 20.60 -7.91 -7.16
C LYS A 196 22.12 -7.99 -7.23
N ASN A 197 22.80 -6.85 -7.28
CA ASN A 197 24.26 -6.80 -7.32
C ASN A 197 24.90 -7.41 -6.07
N ALA A 198 24.32 -7.14 -4.89
CA ALA A 198 24.80 -7.71 -3.63
C ALA A 198 24.60 -9.24 -3.60
N ALA A 199 23.46 -9.74 -4.08
CA ALA A 199 23.19 -11.17 -4.19
C ALA A 199 24.21 -11.88 -5.10
N THR A 200 24.57 -11.27 -6.23
CA THR A 200 25.58 -11.84 -7.16
C THR A 200 26.98 -11.91 -6.54
N ARG A 201 27.34 -10.95 -5.68
CA ARG A 201 28.67 -10.88 -5.05
C ARG A 201 28.83 -11.78 -3.82
N ARG A 202 27.80 -12.56 -3.44
CA ARG A 202 27.72 -13.30 -2.16
C ARG A 202 28.12 -12.44 -0.95
N ALA A 203 27.87 -11.12 -1.02
CA ALA A 203 27.98 -10.27 0.14
C ALA A 203 26.96 -10.73 1.18
N ASN A 204 27.28 -10.58 2.47
CA ASN A 204 26.45 -11.01 3.60
C ASN A 204 24.95 -10.71 3.42
N ALA A 205 24.10 -11.47 4.12
CA ALA A 205 22.65 -11.37 4.03
C ALA A 205 22.12 -9.96 4.38
N HIS A 206 22.07 -9.08 3.39
CA HIS A 206 21.39 -7.79 3.47
C HIS A 206 19.90 -7.99 3.24
N SER A 207 19.08 -7.42 4.12
CA SER A 207 17.63 -7.37 3.88
C SER A 207 17.35 -6.40 2.74
N PHE A 208 16.29 -6.63 1.96
CA PHE A 208 15.87 -5.65 0.93
C PHE A 208 15.66 -4.24 1.52
N PHE A 209 15.26 -4.19 2.79
CA PHE A 209 15.08 -2.94 3.53
C PHE A 209 16.37 -2.09 3.63
N ASP A 210 17.54 -2.72 3.69
CA ASP A 210 18.83 -2.02 3.77
C ASP A 210 19.05 -1.20 2.48
N PHE A 211 18.71 -1.78 1.32
CA PHE A 211 18.78 -1.11 0.02
C PHE A 211 17.70 -0.03 -0.16
N CYS A 212 16.66 -0.04 0.67
CA CYS A 212 15.66 1.03 0.69
C CYS A 212 16.13 2.28 1.45
N ALA A 213 17.33 2.29 2.02
CA ALA A 213 17.85 3.38 2.86
C ALA A 213 16.87 3.78 3.99
N GLY A 214 16.22 2.78 4.61
CA GLY A 214 15.23 2.99 5.67
C GLY A 214 13.87 3.51 5.20
N ARG A 215 13.63 3.66 3.90
CA ARG A 215 12.36 4.16 3.35
C ARG A 215 11.28 3.08 3.34
N LEU A 216 10.36 3.18 4.29
CA LEU A 216 9.27 2.21 4.46
C LEU A 216 8.31 2.13 3.27
N ASP A 217 8.09 3.21 2.54
CA ASP A 217 7.22 3.20 1.35
C ASP A 217 7.81 2.41 0.18
N LEU A 218 9.15 2.32 0.07
CA LEU A 218 9.80 1.44 -0.91
C LEU A 218 9.66 -0.03 -0.52
N LEU A 219 9.81 -0.34 0.76
CA LEU A 219 9.57 -1.68 1.29
C LEU A 219 8.10 -2.09 1.09
N TYR A 220 7.18 -1.16 1.34
CA TYR A 220 5.75 -1.36 1.13
C TYR A 220 5.44 -1.65 -0.35
N LEU A 221 6.02 -0.88 -1.28
CA LEU A 221 5.90 -1.15 -2.72
C LEU A 221 6.51 -2.52 -3.08
N HIS A 222 7.67 -2.87 -2.51
CA HIS A 222 8.31 -4.17 -2.75
C HIS A 222 7.40 -5.34 -2.38
N MET A 223 6.79 -5.29 -1.19
CA MET A 223 5.83 -6.31 -0.76
C MET A 223 4.68 -6.48 -1.75
N ALA A 224 4.16 -5.38 -2.31
CA ALA A 224 3.14 -5.44 -3.35
C ALA A 224 3.66 -6.07 -4.65
N MET A 225 4.88 -5.73 -5.06
CA MET A 225 5.48 -6.26 -6.28
C MET A 225 5.81 -7.75 -6.22
N LEU A 226 6.09 -8.29 -5.03
CA LEU A 226 6.22 -9.73 -4.83
C LEU A 226 4.90 -10.48 -5.11
N LEU A 227 3.75 -9.81 -4.92
CA LEU A 227 2.43 -10.39 -5.14
C LEU A 227 1.88 -10.11 -6.54
N GLU A 228 2.40 -9.09 -7.22
CA GLU A 228 1.95 -8.65 -8.54
C GLU A 228 3.09 -8.65 -9.57
N PRO A 229 3.50 -9.83 -10.09
CA PRO A 229 4.61 -9.95 -11.03
C PRO A 229 4.40 -9.14 -12.32
N LYS A 230 3.15 -8.99 -12.76
CA LYS A 230 2.80 -8.18 -13.94
C LYS A 230 3.14 -6.70 -13.72
N LEU A 231 2.76 -6.16 -12.56
CA LEU A 231 3.05 -4.77 -12.20
C LEU A 231 4.55 -4.56 -11.97
N TYR A 232 5.22 -5.55 -11.37
CA TYR A 232 6.68 -5.53 -11.23
C TYR A 232 7.38 -5.42 -12.58
N GLY A 233 6.93 -6.20 -13.58
CA GLY A 233 7.43 -6.11 -14.95
C GLY A 233 7.26 -4.71 -15.55
N ILE A 234 6.12 -4.05 -15.30
CA ILE A 234 5.89 -2.67 -15.75
C ILE A 234 6.88 -1.72 -15.09
N ILE A 235 7.01 -1.73 -13.75
CA ILE A 235 7.94 -0.87 -12.99
C ILE A 235 9.39 -1.03 -13.45
N MET A 236 9.80 -2.26 -13.73
CA MET A 236 11.18 -2.56 -14.13
C MET A 236 11.43 -2.35 -15.62
N SER A 237 10.39 -2.12 -16.43
CA SER A 237 10.53 -1.87 -17.86
C SER A 237 11.25 -0.55 -18.15
N ASP A 238 11.95 -0.49 -19.29
CA ASP A 238 12.69 0.72 -19.68
C ASP A 238 11.78 1.89 -20.07
N LYS A 239 10.49 1.63 -20.35
CA LYS A 239 9.49 2.67 -20.67
C LYS A 239 9.30 3.68 -19.54
N LEU A 240 9.35 3.23 -18.29
CA LEU A 240 9.29 4.12 -17.12
C LEU A 240 10.66 4.76 -16.82
N ARG A 241 11.74 4.10 -17.20
CA ARG A 241 13.12 4.54 -16.95
C ARG A 241 13.48 5.78 -17.78
N ALA A 242 13.01 5.84 -19.03
CA ALA A 242 13.21 6.99 -19.91
C ALA A 242 12.49 8.25 -19.39
N ALA A 243 11.34 8.09 -18.72
CA ALA A 243 10.59 9.21 -18.13
C ALA A 243 11.27 9.80 -16.88
N GLU A 244 12.06 9.01 -16.15
CA GLU A 244 12.81 9.45 -14.97
C GLU A 244 13.97 10.38 -15.33
N THR A 245 14.63 10.14 -16.47
CA THR A 245 15.82 10.91 -16.89
C THR A 245 15.49 12.32 -17.38
N ILE A 246 14.32 12.51 -18.00
CA ILE A 246 13.88 13.79 -18.57
C ILE A 246 13.58 14.84 -17.48
N ASN A 247 13.23 14.41 -16.28
CA ASN A 247 12.93 15.32 -15.16
C ASN A 247 14.16 15.77 -14.36
N ARG A 248 15.37 15.29 -14.68
CA ARG A 248 16.62 15.72 -14.03
C ARG A 248 17.38 16.80 -14.79
N THR A 249 16.99 17.14 -16.01
CA THR A 249 17.67 18.11 -16.88
C THR A 249 16.96 19.47 -16.98
N LYS A 250 16.19 19.86 -15.96
CA LYS A 250 15.64 21.22 -15.83
C LYS A 250 16.02 21.84 -14.50
#